data_AF-A0A945CQS5-F1
#
_entry.id   AF-A0A945CQS5-F1
#
_cell.length_a   1.000
_cell.length_b   1.000
_cell.length_c   1.000
_cell.angle_alpha   90.00
_cell.angle_beta   90.00
_cell.angle_gamma   90.00
#
_symmetry.space_group_name_H-M   'P 1'
#
loop_
_entity.id
_entity.type
_entity.pdbx_description
1 polymer ?
#
loop_
_entity_poly.entity_id
_entity_poly.type
_entity_poly.pdbx_seq_one_letter_code
_entity_poly.pdbx_strand_id
1 'polypeptide(L)'
;LAAGGFTLTAAVHIFNLERFKPIVRPTVLTAFLGYLLVIVGLFFDLGQPWRIWHPIIMWNPHSVMFEVGWCVTLYTTVLALEFSPMLLERFDLQKPLRIVKAITIPVVILGVVLSTLHQSSLGTLFVIVPDKLHGLWYSPLLPLFFFISAIAGGLAMVIVESSISSRVFGRRLELDLLQDLGRVIVVVLGIYLVVKLQDMSGHDTFYLLAVPGPERFLFMVELFFGALVPMVLLAIPAVRRDAGGLFCSALLVVLGFVTGRLNIALTGVQGSMQADYFPSVLEFAVTAMLIVLGFIAFTLAVKHLNVFPEKEKEAGYPSISPAAEPNRLAIYASRGSLAVLAVVLFIGGLTLEFGRPTASRAEPVPQSPAPLDYATDLRLPDDLVFPPSDDSPGEVIFSHDIHVETDPPNCTVCHASTFPLLRSTGTPRIRGEQLHDPARCGSCHDGEGAFSLEDDCESCHVE
;
A
#
# COMPACT_ATOMS: atom_id res chain seq x y z
N LEU A 1 -6.32 -8.10 -3.25
CA LEU A 1 -7.28 -9.06 -3.85
C LEU A 1 -7.95 -9.97 -2.81
N ALA A 2 -7.22 -10.57 -1.86
CA ALA A 2 -7.83 -11.39 -0.78
C ALA A 2 -8.81 -10.63 0.15
N ALA A 3 -8.88 -9.30 0.03
CA ALA A 3 -9.75 -8.44 0.82
C ALA A 3 -11.26 -8.70 0.61
N GLY A 4 -11.64 -9.34 -0.51
CA GLY A 4 -13.02 -9.73 -0.76
C GLY A 4 -13.58 -10.70 0.29
N GLY A 5 -12.74 -11.59 0.84
CA GLY A 5 -13.11 -12.56 1.87
C GLY A 5 -13.65 -11.90 3.12
N PHE A 6 -12.83 -11.08 3.77
CA PHE A 6 -13.24 -10.42 5.01
C PHE A 6 -14.36 -9.39 4.78
N THR A 7 -14.38 -8.70 3.63
CA THR A 7 -15.42 -7.70 3.35
C THR A 7 -16.79 -8.38 3.26
N LEU A 8 -16.86 -9.56 2.63
CA LEU A 8 -18.08 -10.36 2.59
C LEU A 8 -18.40 -11.03 3.92
N THR A 9 -17.41 -11.57 4.64
CA THR A 9 -17.69 -12.19 5.95
C THR A 9 -18.18 -11.15 6.96
N ALA A 10 -17.62 -9.93 6.94
CA ALA A 10 -18.11 -8.79 7.71
C ALA A 10 -19.56 -8.43 7.33
N ALA A 11 -19.84 -8.29 6.03
CA ALA A 11 -21.19 -7.99 5.53
C ALA A 11 -22.23 -9.01 6.04
N VAL A 12 -21.88 -10.30 6.03
CA VAL A 12 -22.80 -11.37 6.44
C VAL A 12 -22.89 -11.53 7.96
N HIS A 13 -21.78 -11.57 8.67
CA HIS A 13 -21.76 -11.94 10.10
C HIS A 13 -21.85 -10.74 11.04
N ILE A 14 -21.36 -9.57 10.64
CA ILE A 14 -21.40 -8.35 11.45
C ILE A 14 -22.64 -7.53 11.10
N PHE A 15 -22.86 -7.26 9.80
CA PHE A 15 -24.01 -6.48 9.33
C PHE A 15 -25.27 -7.32 9.07
N ASN A 16 -25.23 -8.63 9.36
CA ASN A 16 -26.34 -9.58 9.25
C ASN A 16 -27.02 -9.62 7.86
N LEU A 17 -26.25 -9.39 6.79
CA LEU A 17 -26.77 -9.42 5.41
C LEU A 17 -26.85 -10.85 4.89
N GLU A 18 -27.88 -11.59 5.29
CA GLU A 18 -28.02 -13.02 5.00
C GLU A 18 -28.02 -13.37 3.51
N ARG A 19 -28.36 -12.43 2.64
CA ARG A 19 -28.39 -12.60 1.18
C ARG A 19 -27.04 -13.03 0.59
N PHE A 20 -25.91 -12.66 1.20
CA PHE A 20 -24.57 -13.00 0.68
C PHE A 20 -24.03 -14.34 1.23
N LYS A 21 -24.77 -15.05 2.10
CA LYS A 21 -24.37 -16.36 2.64
C LYS A 21 -23.92 -17.38 1.58
N PRO A 22 -24.55 -17.48 0.37
CA PRO A 22 -24.15 -18.47 -0.63
C PRO A 22 -22.73 -18.28 -1.17
N ILE A 23 -22.26 -17.03 -1.26
CA ILE A 23 -20.95 -16.69 -1.85
C ILE A 23 -19.82 -16.61 -0.82
N VAL A 24 -20.13 -16.56 0.49
CA VAL A 24 -19.13 -16.46 1.56
C VAL A 24 -18.12 -17.61 1.55
N ARG A 25 -18.58 -18.86 1.50
CA ARG A 25 -17.69 -20.04 1.57
C ARG A 25 -16.68 -20.07 0.40
N PRO A 26 -17.10 -19.89 -0.87
CA PRO A 26 -16.16 -19.73 -1.98
C PRO A 26 -15.16 -18.60 -1.77
N THR A 27 -15.61 -17.43 -1.31
CA THR A 27 -14.70 -16.29 -1.15
C THR A 27 -13.70 -16.48 -0.02
N VAL A 28 -14.10 -17.04 1.12
CA VAL A 28 -13.19 -17.36 2.24
C VAL A 28 -12.12 -18.35 1.77
N LEU A 29 -12.51 -19.37 1.00
CA LEU A 29 -11.57 -20.31 0.40
C LEU A 29 -10.58 -19.58 -0.52
N THR A 30 -11.05 -18.70 -1.42
CA THR A 30 -10.12 -17.99 -2.30
C THR A 30 -9.21 -17.05 -1.53
N ALA A 31 -9.72 -16.36 -0.51
CA ALA A 31 -8.91 -15.48 0.33
C ALA A 31 -7.81 -16.27 1.06
N PHE A 32 -8.14 -17.43 1.62
CA PHE A 32 -7.19 -18.31 2.29
C PHE A 32 -6.12 -18.86 1.32
N LEU A 33 -6.52 -19.40 0.17
CA LEU A 33 -5.58 -19.88 -0.85
C LEU A 33 -4.69 -18.76 -1.39
N GLY A 34 -5.27 -17.59 -1.67
CA GLY A 34 -4.53 -16.42 -2.12
C GLY A 34 -3.45 -16.02 -1.10
N TYR A 35 -3.76 -16.07 0.19
CA TYR A 35 -2.80 -15.77 1.23
C TYR A 35 -1.68 -16.81 1.33
N LEU A 36 -2.00 -18.11 1.21
CA LEU A 36 -1.00 -19.16 1.16
C LEU A 36 -0.05 -19.01 -0.03
N LEU A 37 -0.57 -18.65 -1.21
CA LEU A 37 0.25 -18.40 -2.40
C LEU A 37 1.16 -17.18 -2.22
N VAL A 38 0.67 -16.11 -1.58
CA VAL A 38 1.50 -14.95 -1.23
C VAL A 38 2.62 -15.35 -0.29
N ILE A 39 2.35 -16.19 0.72
CA ILE A 39 3.39 -16.71 1.61
C ILE A 39 4.44 -17.47 0.80
N VAL A 40 4.03 -18.36 -0.11
CA VAL A 40 4.97 -19.08 -1.00
C VAL A 40 5.77 -18.10 -1.85
N GLY A 41 5.16 -17.03 -2.37
CA GLY A 41 5.87 -15.94 -3.04
C GLY A 41 6.92 -15.26 -2.14
N LEU A 42 6.57 -14.95 -0.90
CA LEU A 42 7.49 -14.37 0.09
C LEU A 42 8.69 -15.29 0.38
N PHE A 43 8.55 -16.62 0.27
CA PHE A 43 9.71 -17.52 0.39
C PHE A 43 10.75 -17.33 -0.72
N PHE A 44 10.33 -16.85 -1.90
CA PHE A 44 11.25 -16.51 -2.99
C PHE A 44 11.76 -15.06 -2.89
N ASP A 45 10.94 -14.14 -2.39
CA ASP A 45 11.31 -12.72 -2.26
C ASP A 45 12.23 -12.46 -1.06
N LEU A 46 12.08 -13.23 0.02
CA LEU A 46 12.95 -13.12 1.19
C LEU A 46 14.32 -13.70 0.84
N GLY A 47 15.37 -12.87 0.86
CA GLY A 47 16.74 -13.34 0.63
C GLY A 47 17.23 -14.40 1.64
N GLN A 48 16.54 -14.57 2.78
CA GLN A 48 16.81 -15.60 3.79
C GLN A 48 15.48 -16.22 4.30
N PRO A 49 14.83 -17.07 3.49
CA PRO A 49 13.47 -17.53 3.78
C PRO A 49 13.37 -18.41 5.04
N TRP A 50 14.45 -19.10 5.44
CA TRP A 50 14.51 -19.87 6.68
C TRP A 50 14.39 -19.00 7.95
N ARG A 51 14.50 -17.67 7.84
CA ARG A 51 14.32 -16.71 8.96
C ARG A 51 12.93 -16.08 9.01
N ILE A 52 11.97 -16.53 8.20
CA ILE A 52 10.61 -15.96 8.17
C ILE A 52 9.90 -15.99 9.53
N TRP A 53 10.29 -16.90 10.44
CA TRP A 53 9.74 -16.99 11.80
C TRP A 53 10.30 -15.96 12.78
N HIS A 54 11.42 -15.30 12.45
CA HIS A 54 12.10 -14.35 13.34
C HIS A 54 11.18 -13.28 13.93
N PRO A 55 10.32 -12.58 13.14
CA PRO A 55 9.46 -11.53 13.68
C PRO A 55 8.51 -12.00 14.79
N ILE A 56 8.17 -13.30 14.84
CA ILE A 56 7.29 -13.89 15.87
C ILE A 56 7.98 -13.92 17.24
N ILE A 57 9.31 -14.07 17.27
CA ILE A 57 10.09 -14.23 18.51
C ILE A 57 10.93 -12.99 18.82
N MET A 58 11.55 -12.37 17.81
CA MET A 58 12.42 -11.21 17.93
C MET A 58 11.66 -9.94 17.57
N TRP A 59 11.14 -9.26 18.60
CA TRP A 59 10.22 -8.16 18.41
C TRP A 59 10.94 -6.84 18.15
N ASN A 60 10.46 -6.10 17.14
CA ASN A 60 10.89 -4.73 16.87
C ASN A 60 9.66 -3.85 16.57
N PRO A 61 8.94 -3.37 17.61
CA PRO A 61 7.68 -2.65 17.43
C PRO A 61 7.82 -1.30 16.74
N HIS A 62 9.04 -0.78 16.57
CA HIS A 62 9.29 0.46 15.84
C HIS A 62 9.42 0.26 14.32
N SER A 63 9.40 -0.99 13.84
CA SER A 63 9.51 -1.30 12.41
C SER A 63 8.16 -1.59 11.78
N VAL A 64 7.84 -0.89 10.69
CA VAL A 64 6.65 -1.20 9.87
C VAL A 64 6.70 -2.62 9.31
N MET A 65 7.90 -3.14 8.98
CA MET A 65 8.05 -4.52 8.51
C MET A 65 7.73 -5.56 9.60
N PHE A 66 8.01 -5.25 10.87
CA PHE A 66 7.60 -6.10 11.98
C PHE A 66 6.07 -6.16 12.11
N GLU A 67 5.40 -5.01 12.04
CA GLU A 67 3.93 -4.92 12.06
C GLU A 67 3.31 -5.72 10.89
N VAL A 68 3.83 -5.53 9.67
CA VAL A 68 3.37 -6.25 8.48
C VAL A 68 3.57 -7.76 8.65
N GLY A 69 4.73 -8.20 9.16
CA GLY A 69 5.02 -9.62 9.42
C GLY A 69 4.02 -10.25 10.38
N TRP A 70 3.78 -9.61 11.53
CA TRP A 70 2.78 -10.08 12.51
C TRP A 70 1.36 -10.08 11.95
N CYS A 71 0.99 -9.03 11.23
CA CYS A 71 -0.32 -8.96 10.58
C CYS A 71 -0.51 -10.12 9.60
N VAL A 72 0.49 -10.44 8.78
CA VAL A 72 0.46 -11.59 7.87
C VAL A 72 0.30 -12.90 8.63
N THR A 73 1.08 -13.12 9.69
CA THR A 73 0.97 -14.34 10.51
C THR A 73 -0.41 -14.49 11.15
N LEU A 74 -0.87 -13.48 11.90
CA LEU A 74 -2.16 -13.52 12.60
C LEU A 74 -3.33 -13.63 11.64
N TYR A 75 -3.29 -12.89 10.53
CA TYR A 75 -4.35 -12.93 9.53
C TYR A 75 -4.43 -14.29 8.83
N THR A 76 -3.29 -14.92 8.54
CA THR A 76 -3.26 -16.30 8.02
C THR A 76 -3.91 -17.27 9.00
N THR A 77 -3.64 -17.11 10.31
CA THR A 77 -4.27 -17.93 11.36
C THR A 77 -5.78 -17.71 11.40
N VAL A 78 -6.25 -16.46 11.33
CA VAL A 78 -7.69 -16.15 11.30
C VAL A 78 -8.36 -16.75 10.07
N LEU A 79 -7.79 -16.59 8.87
CA LEU A 79 -8.33 -17.20 7.66
C LEU A 79 -8.35 -18.73 7.73
N ALA A 80 -7.32 -19.35 8.32
CA ALA A 80 -7.31 -20.79 8.55
C ALA A 80 -8.45 -21.23 9.47
N LEU A 81 -8.72 -20.46 10.54
CA LEU A 81 -9.85 -20.70 11.44
C LEU A 81 -11.20 -20.50 10.74
N GLU A 82 -11.36 -19.47 9.92
CA GLU A 82 -12.59 -19.23 9.13
C GLU A 82 -12.83 -20.33 8.08
N PHE A 83 -11.76 -20.85 7.48
CA PHE A 83 -11.83 -21.96 6.52
C PHE A 83 -12.07 -23.32 7.21
N SER A 84 -11.63 -23.49 8.46
CA SER A 84 -11.65 -24.77 9.17
C SER A 84 -13.03 -25.48 9.27
N PRO A 85 -14.20 -24.81 9.40
CA PRO A 85 -15.49 -25.50 9.40
C PRO A 85 -15.72 -26.34 8.14
N MET A 86 -15.25 -25.86 6.98
CA MET A 86 -15.41 -26.57 5.69
C MET A 86 -14.59 -27.87 5.68
N LEU A 87 -13.44 -27.88 6.34
CA LEU A 87 -12.59 -29.04 6.49
C LEU A 87 -13.17 -30.02 7.54
N LEU A 88 -13.60 -29.50 8.70
CA LEU A 88 -14.15 -30.30 9.79
C LEU A 88 -15.49 -30.96 9.42
N GLU A 89 -16.36 -30.26 8.67
CA GLU A 89 -17.61 -30.81 8.13
C GLU A 89 -17.35 -32.00 7.20
N ARG A 90 -16.24 -32.00 6.47
CA ARG A 90 -15.88 -33.11 5.58
C ARG A 90 -15.40 -34.35 6.33
N PHE A 91 -14.63 -34.17 7.39
CA PHE A 91 -14.13 -35.28 8.20
C PHE A 91 -15.11 -35.72 9.31
N ASP A 92 -16.34 -35.18 9.31
CA ASP A 92 -17.39 -35.45 10.29
C ASP A 92 -16.96 -35.23 11.76
N LEU A 93 -16.07 -34.25 11.99
CA LEU A 93 -15.51 -33.97 13.31
C LEU A 93 -16.42 -33.01 14.09
N GLN A 94 -17.50 -33.56 14.66
CA GLN A 94 -18.57 -32.79 15.31
C GLN A 94 -18.13 -32.00 16.56
N LYS A 95 -17.17 -32.51 17.33
CA LYS A 95 -16.66 -31.87 18.55
C LYS A 95 -15.90 -30.56 18.26
N PRO A 96 -14.81 -30.55 17.45
CA PRO A 96 -14.13 -29.31 17.10
C PRO A 96 -15.01 -28.37 16.28
N LEU A 97 -15.92 -28.91 15.44
CA LEU A 97 -16.83 -28.09 14.64
C LEU A 97 -17.71 -27.18 15.51
N ARG A 98 -18.24 -27.68 16.64
CA ARG A 98 -19.02 -26.84 17.58
C ARG A 98 -18.20 -25.71 18.19
N ILE A 99 -16.94 -26.00 18.55
CA ILE A 99 -16.04 -25.00 19.14
C ILE A 99 -15.76 -23.90 18.12
N VAL A 100 -15.37 -24.27 16.90
CA VAL A 100 -15.08 -23.30 15.83
C VAL A 100 -16.31 -22.46 15.50
N LYS A 101 -17.49 -23.08 15.38
CA LYS A 101 -18.76 -22.35 15.13
C LYS A 101 -19.08 -21.36 16.26
N ALA A 102 -18.79 -21.71 17.52
CA ALA A 102 -19.00 -20.81 18.65
C ALA A 102 -18.07 -19.57 18.63
N ILE A 103 -16.82 -19.74 18.17
CA ILE A 103 -15.84 -18.64 18.11
C ILE A 103 -15.83 -17.89 16.78
N THR A 104 -16.67 -18.28 15.80
CA THR A 104 -16.65 -17.71 14.45
C THR A 104 -16.87 -16.19 14.46
N ILE A 105 -17.83 -15.67 15.23
CA ILE A 105 -18.11 -14.23 15.26
C ILE A 105 -16.90 -13.43 15.81
N PRO A 106 -16.32 -13.75 16.98
CA PRO A 106 -15.09 -13.10 17.44
C PRO A 106 -13.93 -13.19 16.43
N VAL A 107 -13.76 -14.35 15.79
CA VAL A 107 -12.69 -14.56 14.79
C VAL A 107 -12.90 -13.68 13.55
N VAL A 108 -14.14 -13.55 13.07
CA VAL A 108 -14.47 -12.65 11.94
C VAL A 108 -14.20 -11.19 12.31
N ILE A 109 -14.59 -10.76 13.51
CA ILE A 109 -14.32 -9.38 13.99
C ILE A 109 -12.80 -9.14 14.03
N LEU A 110 -12.04 -10.08 14.61
CA LEU A 110 -10.58 -10.00 14.65
C LEU A 110 -10.00 -9.96 13.22
N GLY A 111 -10.53 -10.76 12.31
CA GLY A 111 -10.12 -10.78 10.90
C GLY A 111 -10.32 -9.44 10.20
N VAL A 112 -11.46 -8.78 10.43
CA VAL A 112 -11.75 -7.44 9.88
C VAL A 112 -10.80 -6.38 10.44
N VAL A 113 -10.53 -6.41 11.74
CA VAL A 113 -9.59 -5.49 12.39
C VAL A 113 -8.17 -5.70 11.84
N LEU A 114 -7.69 -6.95 11.84
CA LEU A 114 -6.36 -7.30 11.32
C LEU A 114 -6.21 -6.99 9.84
N SER A 115 -7.27 -7.15 9.04
CA SER A 115 -7.20 -6.84 7.61
C SER A 115 -7.11 -5.33 7.36
N THR A 116 -7.82 -4.54 8.17
CA THR A 116 -7.73 -3.08 8.13
C THR A 116 -6.31 -2.63 8.47
N LEU A 117 -5.74 -3.17 9.55
CA LEU A 117 -4.35 -2.92 9.93
C LEU A 117 -3.41 -3.30 8.78
N HIS A 118 -3.42 -4.57 8.35
CA HIS A 118 -2.52 -5.06 7.31
C HIS A 118 -2.51 -4.20 6.03
N GLN A 119 -3.68 -3.85 5.50
CA GLN A 119 -3.75 -3.03 4.28
C GLN A 119 -3.24 -1.60 4.53
N SER A 120 -3.52 -1.01 5.69
CA SER A 120 -3.00 0.32 6.05
C SER A 120 -1.49 0.32 6.27
N SER A 121 -0.92 -0.65 6.99
CA SER A 121 0.51 -0.73 7.31
C SER A 121 1.36 -0.94 6.05
N LEU A 122 0.85 -1.66 5.05
CA LEU A 122 1.49 -1.74 3.73
C LEU A 122 1.60 -0.38 3.04
N GLY A 123 0.63 0.53 3.24
CA GLY A 123 0.74 1.91 2.75
C GLY A 123 1.76 2.72 3.53
N THR A 124 1.88 2.49 4.85
CA THR A 124 2.86 3.17 5.71
C THR A 124 4.32 2.89 5.29
N LEU A 125 4.60 1.72 4.68
CA LEU A 125 5.92 1.40 4.11
C LEU A 125 6.41 2.44 3.10
N PHE A 126 5.49 3.12 2.42
CA PHE A 126 5.82 4.14 1.42
C PHE A 126 5.79 5.55 2.00
N VAL A 127 5.15 5.76 3.15
CA VAL A 127 5.16 7.05 3.87
C VAL A 127 6.53 7.33 4.48
N ILE A 128 7.23 6.29 4.94
CA ILE A 128 8.55 6.39 5.58
C ILE A 128 9.69 6.73 4.60
N VAL A 129 9.43 6.74 3.29
CA VAL A 129 10.41 7.05 2.25
C VAL A 129 9.98 8.26 1.40
N PRO A 130 9.76 9.43 2.03
CA PRO A 130 9.18 10.60 1.36
C PRO A 130 9.96 11.06 0.13
N ASP A 131 11.29 11.11 0.22
CA ASP A 131 12.14 11.63 -0.85
C ASP A 131 12.43 10.60 -1.96
N LYS A 132 11.98 9.35 -1.78
CA LYS A 132 12.18 8.29 -2.76
C LYS A 132 10.96 8.09 -3.65
N LEU A 133 9.78 8.53 -3.23
CA LEU A 133 8.54 8.31 -3.95
C LEU A 133 8.13 9.56 -4.75
N HIS A 134 7.81 9.38 -6.02
CA HIS A 134 7.40 10.45 -6.91
C HIS A 134 6.13 11.16 -6.41
N GLY A 135 6.10 12.49 -6.51
CA GLY A 135 5.08 13.35 -5.89
C GLY A 135 3.64 13.12 -6.34
N LEU A 136 3.40 12.46 -7.48
CA LEU A 136 2.04 12.05 -7.90
C LEU A 136 1.43 10.95 -7.01
N TRP A 137 2.29 10.10 -6.44
CA TRP A 137 1.86 8.98 -5.60
C TRP A 137 2.12 9.21 -4.13
N TYR A 138 3.12 10.01 -3.77
CA TYR A 138 3.40 10.33 -2.37
C TYR A 138 2.27 11.12 -1.71
N SER A 139 1.83 10.64 -0.55
CA SER A 139 0.91 11.33 0.34
C SER A 139 0.97 10.69 1.74
N PRO A 140 0.87 11.48 2.83
CA PRO A 140 0.65 10.95 4.18
C PRO A 140 -0.61 10.05 4.30
N LEU A 141 -1.57 10.17 3.39
CA LEU A 141 -2.80 9.36 3.33
C LEU A 141 -2.63 8.03 2.59
N LEU A 142 -1.41 7.63 2.19
CA LEU A 142 -1.13 6.34 1.57
C LEU A 142 -1.73 5.12 2.32
N PRO A 143 -1.69 5.03 3.66
CA PRO A 143 -2.36 3.96 4.39
C PRO A 143 -3.86 3.87 4.09
N LEU A 144 -4.53 5.02 4.00
CA LEU A 144 -5.95 5.12 3.67
C LEU A 144 -6.22 4.74 2.21
N PHE A 145 -5.40 5.21 1.26
CA PHE A 145 -5.52 4.83 -0.16
C PHE A 145 -5.32 3.34 -0.37
N PHE A 146 -4.39 2.72 0.36
CA PHE A 146 -4.16 1.28 0.30
C PHE A 146 -5.36 0.50 0.81
N PHE A 147 -5.99 0.96 1.89
CA PHE A 147 -7.18 0.34 2.46
C PHE A 147 -8.41 0.46 1.54
N ILE A 148 -8.76 1.68 1.09
CA ILE A 148 -9.95 1.91 0.26
C ILE A 148 -9.84 1.14 -1.07
N SER A 149 -8.67 1.19 -1.72
CA SER A 149 -8.44 0.47 -2.98
C SER A 149 -8.47 -1.05 -2.78
N ALA A 150 -8.04 -1.56 -1.63
CA ALA A 150 -8.13 -2.99 -1.31
C ALA A 150 -9.57 -3.47 -1.17
N ILE A 151 -10.48 -2.67 -0.59
CA ILE A 151 -11.91 -3.00 -0.53
C ILE A 151 -12.50 -3.10 -1.93
N ALA A 152 -12.27 -2.08 -2.78
CA ALA A 152 -12.77 -2.07 -4.15
C ALA A 152 -12.22 -3.25 -4.97
N GLY A 153 -10.90 -3.47 -4.92
CA GLY A 153 -10.24 -4.58 -5.61
C GLY A 153 -10.66 -5.95 -5.09
N GLY A 154 -10.92 -6.08 -3.78
CA GLY A 154 -11.42 -7.30 -3.15
C GLY A 154 -12.82 -7.67 -3.63
N LEU A 155 -13.76 -6.73 -3.58
CA LEU A 155 -15.13 -6.92 -4.08
C LEU A 155 -15.15 -7.19 -5.59
N ALA A 156 -14.31 -6.50 -6.37
CA ALA A 156 -14.18 -6.75 -7.79
C ALA A 156 -13.64 -8.15 -8.08
N MET A 157 -12.68 -8.63 -7.28
CA MET A 157 -12.15 -9.98 -7.41
C MET A 157 -13.23 -11.04 -7.16
N VAL A 158 -14.11 -10.84 -6.17
CA VAL A 158 -15.27 -11.75 -5.93
C VAL A 158 -16.15 -11.87 -7.18
N ILE A 159 -16.44 -10.76 -7.86
CA ILE A 159 -17.25 -10.76 -9.08
C ILE A 159 -16.54 -11.53 -10.19
N VAL A 160 -15.24 -11.30 -10.37
CA VAL A 160 -14.40 -12.00 -11.37
C VAL A 160 -14.38 -13.50 -11.10
N GLU A 161 -14.09 -13.92 -9.86
CA GLU A 161 -14.03 -15.32 -9.46
C GLU A 161 -15.38 -16.03 -9.60
N SER A 162 -16.46 -15.38 -9.15
CA SER A 162 -17.81 -15.94 -9.26
C SER A 162 -18.21 -16.12 -10.72
N SER A 163 -17.86 -15.17 -11.59
CA SER A 163 -18.12 -15.23 -13.03
C SER A 163 -17.33 -16.34 -13.74
N ILE A 164 -16.06 -16.53 -13.38
CA ILE A 164 -15.22 -17.60 -13.93
C ILE A 164 -15.69 -18.96 -13.41
N SER A 165 -15.92 -19.07 -12.09
CA SER A 165 -16.39 -20.29 -11.43
C SER A 165 -17.73 -20.76 -11.99
N SER A 166 -18.69 -19.86 -12.19
CA SER A 166 -19.97 -20.17 -12.82
C SER A 166 -19.80 -20.76 -14.24
N ARG A 167 -18.88 -20.22 -15.05
CA ARG A 167 -18.63 -20.72 -16.41
C ARG A 167 -17.89 -22.06 -16.42
N VAL A 168 -16.89 -22.23 -15.56
CA VAL A 168 -16.06 -23.45 -15.51
C VAL A 168 -16.82 -24.62 -14.92
N PHE A 169 -17.62 -24.38 -13.87
CA PHE A 169 -18.39 -25.43 -13.19
C PHE A 169 -19.85 -25.54 -13.69
N GLY A 170 -20.23 -24.77 -14.71
CA GLY A 170 -21.56 -24.84 -15.34
C GLY A 170 -22.71 -24.41 -14.41
N ARG A 171 -22.46 -23.49 -13.47
CA ARG A 171 -23.45 -23.05 -12.47
C ARG A 171 -24.16 -21.78 -12.89
N ARG A 172 -25.37 -21.55 -12.37
CA ARG A 172 -26.05 -20.26 -12.54
C ARG A 172 -25.33 -19.18 -11.73
N LEU A 173 -25.03 -18.06 -12.39
CA LEU A 173 -24.45 -16.89 -11.72
C LEU A 173 -25.56 -16.20 -10.91
N GLU A 174 -25.35 -15.99 -9.62
CA GLU A 174 -26.24 -15.18 -8.76
C GLU A 174 -26.07 -13.69 -9.09
N LEU A 175 -26.46 -13.31 -10.31
CA LEU A 175 -26.29 -11.97 -10.87
C LEU A 175 -26.84 -10.87 -9.96
N ASP A 176 -27.92 -11.14 -9.23
CA ASP A 176 -28.52 -10.17 -8.33
C ASP A 176 -27.59 -9.81 -7.16
N LEU A 177 -26.87 -10.79 -6.60
CA LEU A 177 -25.89 -10.52 -5.55
C LEU A 177 -24.67 -9.77 -6.10
N LEU A 178 -24.17 -10.18 -7.26
CA LEU A 178 -23.00 -9.55 -7.88
C LEU A 178 -23.29 -8.11 -8.34
N GLN A 179 -24.52 -7.82 -8.77
CA GLN A 179 -24.97 -6.46 -9.07
C GLN A 179 -24.89 -5.55 -7.85
N ASP A 180 -25.28 -6.06 -6.67
CA ASP A 180 -25.22 -5.30 -5.43
C ASP A 180 -23.78 -5.04 -5.01
N LEU A 181 -22.87 -6.01 -5.16
CA LEU A 181 -21.44 -5.78 -4.98
C LEU A 181 -20.90 -4.71 -5.94
N GLY A 182 -21.34 -4.73 -7.20
CA GLY A 182 -21.04 -3.70 -8.18
C GLY A 182 -21.44 -2.30 -7.73
N ARG A 183 -22.60 -2.14 -7.08
CA ARG A 183 -23.04 -0.84 -6.52
C ARG A 183 -22.15 -0.38 -5.37
N VAL A 184 -21.72 -1.30 -4.51
CA VAL A 184 -20.79 -0.98 -3.42
C VAL A 184 -19.44 -0.52 -3.99
N ILE A 185 -18.94 -1.20 -5.02
CA ILE A 185 -17.69 -0.81 -5.70
C ILE A 185 -17.77 0.62 -6.24
N VAL A 186 -18.89 1.04 -6.82
CA VAL A 186 -19.09 2.43 -7.29
C VAL A 186 -18.88 3.43 -6.14
N VAL A 187 -19.48 3.17 -4.98
CA VAL A 187 -19.35 4.06 -3.81
C VAL A 187 -17.91 4.10 -3.31
N VAL A 188 -17.26 2.94 -3.19
CA VAL A 188 -15.87 2.85 -2.72
C VAL A 188 -14.90 3.54 -3.68
N LEU A 189 -15.06 3.35 -4.99
CA LEU A 189 -14.26 4.05 -6.01
C LEU A 189 -14.53 5.56 -6.02
N GLY A 190 -15.79 5.97 -5.80
CA GLY A 190 -16.16 7.38 -5.66
C GLY A 190 -15.45 8.03 -4.47
N ILE A 191 -15.46 7.38 -3.31
CA ILE A 191 -14.73 7.86 -2.11
C ILE A 191 -13.22 7.92 -2.41
N TYR A 192 -12.65 6.87 -3.01
CA TYR A 192 -11.25 6.84 -3.40
C TYR A 192 -10.87 8.04 -4.28
N LEU A 193 -11.64 8.29 -5.34
CA LEU A 193 -11.42 9.40 -6.28
C LEU A 193 -11.54 10.76 -5.59
N VAL A 194 -12.57 10.97 -4.78
CA VAL A 194 -12.76 12.23 -4.05
C VAL A 194 -11.60 12.50 -3.10
N VAL A 195 -11.23 11.51 -2.28
CA VAL A 195 -10.12 11.66 -1.33
C VAL A 195 -8.80 11.88 -2.07
N LYS A 196 -8.56 11.19 -3.19
CA LYS A 196 -7.33 11.35 -3.98
C LYS A 196 -7.24 12.73 -4.61
N LEU A 197 -8.32 13.25 -5.18
CA LEU A 197 -8.35 14.59 -5.76
C LEU A 197 -8.21 15.69 -4.70
N GLN A 198 -8.82 15.50 -3.53
CA GLN A 198 -8.68 16.44 -2.41
C GLN A 198 -7.25 16.47 -1.86
N ASP A 199 -6.63 15.30 -1.70
CA ASP A 199 -5.22 15.17 -1.29
C ASP A 199 -4.27 15.86 -2.27
N MET A 200 -4.47 15.66 -3.57
CA MET A 200 -3.68 16.36 -4.61
C MET A 200 -3.89 17.88 -4.58
N SER A 201 -5.10 18.34 -4.24
CA SER A 201 -5.38 19.76 -4.07
C SER A 201 -4.72 20.34 -2.82
N GLY A 202 -4.65 19.57 -1.74
CA GLY A 202 -4.07 20.02 -0.47
C GLY A 202 -2.55 20.09 -0.49
N HIS A 203 -1.89 19.29 -1.32
CA HIS A 203 -0.43 19.27 -1.49
C HIS A 203 0.05 19.97 -2.77
N ASP A 204 -0.83 20.69 -3.46
CA ASP A 204 -0.55 21.39 -4.71
C ASP A 204 0.13 20.52 -5.79
N THR A 205 -0.10 19.20 -5.81
CA THR A 205 0.60 18.29 -6.74
C THR A 205 0.00 18.25 -8.14
N PHE A 206 -1.09 18.99 -8.39
CA PHE A 206 -1.75 19.05 -9.69
C PHE A 206 -0.84 19.52 -10.82
N TYR A 207 0.16 20.36 -10.54
CA TYR A 207 1.11 20.81 -11.57
C TYR A 207 1.92 19.65 -12.17
N LEU A 208 2.13 18.56 -11.42
CA LEU A 208 2.83 17.36 -11.91
C LEU A 208 2.05 16.67 -13.03
N LEU A 209 0.74 16.89 -13.14
CA LEU A 209 -0.06 16.41 -14.27
C LEU A 209 0.18 17.22 -15.55
N ALA A 210 0.75 18.41 -15.46
CA ALA A 210 1.15 19.19 -16.62
C ALA A 210 2.52 18.74 -17.17
N VAL A 211 3.39 18.19 -16.30
CA VAL A 211 4.72 17.71 -16.68
C VAL A 211 4.59 16.41 -17.50
N PRO A 212 5.08 16.37 -18.76
CA PRO A 212 5.05 15.15 -19.55
C PRO A 212 6.10 14.16 -19.05
N GLY A 213 5.70 12.91 -18.84
CA GLY A 213 6.57 11.82 -18.40
C GLY A 213 5.83 10.48 -18.35
N PRO A 214 6.56 9.34 -18.28
CA PRO A 214 5.94 8.03 -18.10
C PRO A 214 5.11 7.95 -16.82
N GLU A 215 5.51 8.68 -15.78
CA GLU A 215 4.84 8.73 -14.47
C GLU A 215 3.43 9.30 -14.61
N ARG A 216 3.31 10.43 -15.31
CA ARG A 216 2.01 11.06 -15.62
C ARG A 216 1.12 10.11 -16.40
N PHE A 217 1.65 9.45 -17.42
CA PHE A 217 0.87 8.53 -18.25
C PHE A 217 0.32 7.36 -17.42
N LEU A 218 1.16 6.72 -16.63
CA LEU A 218 0.78 5.59 -15.78
C LEU A 218 -0.21 6.01 -14.68
N PHE A 219 -0.02 7.19 -14.09
CA PHE A 219 -0.97 7.77 -13.15
C PHE A 219 -2.33 8.04 -13.79
N MET A 220 -2.36 8.56 -15.02
CA MET A 220 -3.59 8.77 -15.77
C MET A 220 -4.28 7.46 -16.12
N VAL A 221 -3.53 6.42 -16.48
CA VAL A 221 -4.09 5.09 -16.72
C VAL A 221 -4.74 4.54 -15.46
N GLU A 222 -4.06 4.63 -14.32
CA GLU A 222 -4.57 4.20 -13.02
C GLU A 222 -5.87 4.95 -12.65
N LEU A 223 -5.87 6.29 -12.74
CA LEU A 223 -7.01 7.12 -12.35
C LEU A 223 -8.21 6.97 -13.31
N PHE A 224 -7.98 7.02 -14.62
CA PHE A 224 -9.04 6.95 -15.61
C PHE A 224 -9.52 5.52 -15.83
N PHE A 225 -8.64 4.60 -16.23
CA PHE A 225 -9.03 3.24 -16.58
C PHE A 225 -9.22 2.35 -15.35
N GLY A 226 -8.47 2.59 -14.27
CA GLY A 226 -8.54 1.79 -13.06
C GLY A 226 -9.66 2.18 -12.09
N ALA A 227 -10.03 3.46 -12.05
CA ALA A 227 -11.04 3.97 -11.11
C ALA A 227 -12.26 4.62 -11.80
N LEU A 228 -12.07 5.64 -12.64
CA LEU A 228 -13.18 6.43 -13.19
C LEU A 228 -14.07 5.64 -14.17
N VAL A 229 -13.47 5.00 -15.18
CA VAL A 229 -14.18 4.22 -16.20
C VAL A 229 -15.00 3.08 -15.57
N PRO A 230 -14.42 2.18 -14.75
CA PRO A 230 -15.21 1.12 -14.14
C PRO A 230 -16.26 1.65 -13.17
N MET A 231 -16.03 2.78 -12.47
CA MET A 231 -17.04 3.43 -11.65
C MET A 231 -18.25 3.87 -12.49
N VAL A 232 -18.03 4.53 -13.63
CA VAL A 232 -19.11 4.96 -14.53
C VAL A 232 -19.83 3.76 -15.15
N LEU A 233 -19.08 2.77 -15.62
CA LEU A 233 -19.66 1.55 -16.19
C LEU A 233 -20.53 0.81 -15.15
N LEU A 234 -20.03 0.61 -13.93
CA LEU A 234 -20.79 -0.01 -12.86
C LEU A 234 -21.93 0.88 -12.36
N ALA A 235 -21.93 2.19 -12.57
CA ALA A 235 -23.06 3.05 -12.23
C ALA A 235 -24.26 2.83 -13.17
N ILE A 236 -24.01 2.43 -14.42
CA ILE A 236 -25.04 2.19 -15.44
C ILE A 236 -25.78 0.86 -15.16
N PRO A 237 -27.11 0.88 -14.94
CA PRO A 237 -27.87 -0.35 -14.64
C PRO A 237 -27.81 -1.41 -15.76
N ALA A 238 -27.74 -0.98 -17.02
CA ALA A 238 -27.65 -1.88 -18.16
C ALA A 238 -26.36 -2.73 -18.14
N VAL A 239 -25.24 -2.13 -17.73
CA VAL A 239 -23.94 -2.82 -17.64
C VAL A 239 -23.94 -3.79 -16.46
N ARG A 240 -24.50 -3.39 -15.30
CA ARG A 240 -24.57 -4.27 -14.13
C ARG A 240 -25.45 -5.51 -14.34
N ARG A 241 -26.54 -5.37 -15.10
CA ARG A 241 -27.47 -6.48 -15.40
C ARG A 241 -26.91 -7.46 -16.42
N ASP A 242 -25.96 -7.03 -17.24
CA ASP A 242 -25.27 -7.91 -18.18
C ASP A 242 -24.07 -8.61 -17.51
N ALA A 243 -24.02 -9.94 -17.60
CA ALA A 243 -22.93 -10.72 -17.02
C ALA A 243 -21.57 -10.40 -17.64
N GLY A 244 -21.53 -10.06 -18.94
CA GLY A 244 -20.32 -9.65 -19.64
C GLY A 244 -19.83 -8.28 -19.17
N GLY A 245 -20.72 -7.29 -19.16
CA GLY A 245 -20.44 -5.93 -18.70
C GLY A 245 -19.98 -5.86 -17.26
N LEU A 246 -20.65 -6.59 -16.36
CA LEU A 246 -20.27 -6.68 -14.95
C LEU A 246 -18.88 -7.29 -14.76
N PHE A 247 -18.58 -8.40 -15.44
CA PHE A 247 -17.26 -9.04 -15.43
C PHE A 247 -16.17 -8.12 -15.96
N CYS A 248 -16.40 -7.47 -17.10
CA CYS A 248 -15.44 -6.56 -17.73
C CYS A 248 -15.13 -5.36 -16.84
N SER A 249 -16.15 -4.78 -16.21
CA SER A 249 -15.98 -3.64 -15.30
C SER A 249 -15.22 -4.06 -14.03
N ALA A 250 -15.54 -5.20 -13.45
CA ALA A 250 -14.80 -5.73 -12.29
C ALA A 250 -13.34 -6.06 -12.64
N LEU A 251 -13.08 -6.60 -13.83
CA LEU A 251 -11.72 -6.87 -14.29
C LEU A 251 -10.91 -5.57 -14.43
N LEU A 252 -11.51 -4.49 -14.94
CA LEU A 252 -10.86 -3.16 -14.99
C LEU A 252 -10.49 -2.64 -13.59
N VAL A 253 -11.36 -2.83 -12.59
CA VAL A 253 -11.04 -2.46 -11.18
C VAL A 253 -9.87 -3.28 -10.64
N VAL A 254 -9.86 -4.59 -10.88
CA VAL A 254 -8.76 -5.47 -10.44
C VAL A 254 -7.44 -5.03 -11.08
N LEU A 255 -7.46 -4.73 -12.38
CA LEU A 255 -6.28 -4.28 -13.11
C LEU A 255 -5.82 -2.90 -12.64
N GLY A 256 -6.75 -1.96 -12.46
CA GLY A 256 -6.46 -0.65 -11.88
C GLY A 256 -5.81 -0.74 -10.51
N PHE A 257 -6.33 -1.62 -9.65
CA PHE A 257 -5.73 -1.91 -8.35
C PHE A 257 -4.30 -2.44 -8.49
N VAL A 258 -4.06 -3.41 -9.38
CA VAL A 258 -2.71 -3.97 -9.62
C VAL A 258 -1.77 -2.91 -10.17
N THR A 259 -2.21 -2.12 -11.15
CA THR A 259 -1.44 -1.00 -11.71
C THR A 259 -1.08 0.00 -10.62
N GLY A 260 -2.01 0.37 -9.73
CA GLY A 260 -1.69 1.26 -8.61
C GLY A 260 -0.65 0.68 -7.64
N ARG A 261 -0.69 -0.64 -7.37
CA ARG A 261 0.36 -1.30 -6.57
C ARG A 261 1.72 -1.26 -7.24
N LEU A 262 1.77 -1.54 -8.55
CA LEU A 262 3.02 -1.51 -9.33
C LEU A 262 3.55 -0.09 -9.48
N ASN A 263 2.68 0.89 -9.72
CA ASN A 263 3.06 2.29 -9.84
C ASN A 263 3.72 2.79 -8.55
N ILE A 264 3.15 2.50 -7.38
CA ILE A 264 3.73 2.95 -6.10
C ILE A 264 5.02 2.18 -5.78
N ALA A 265 5.06 0.87 -6.04
CA ALA A 265 6.18 0.01 -5.66
C ALA A 265 7.38 0.05 -6.62
N LEU A 266 7.18 0.38 -7.90
CA LEU A 266 8.20 0.35 -8.95
C LEU A 266 8.40 1.74 -9.57
N THR A 267 7.43 2.21 -10.34
CA THR A 267 7.55 3.46 -11.12
C THR A 267 7.78 4.67 -10.22
N GLY A 268 7.07 4.73 -9.10
CA GLY A 268 7.15 5.82 -8.14
C GLY A 268 8.51 5.92 -7.46
N VAL A 269 9.25 4.82 -7.34
CA VAL A 269 10.59 4.81 -6.72
C VAL A 269 11.73 4.77 -7.74
N GLN A 270 11.44 4.47 -9.01
CA GLN A 270 12.42 4.29 -10.09
C GLN A 270 13.36 5.50 -10.24
N GLY A 271 12.81 6.73 -10.22
CA GLY A 271 13.60 7.96 -10.31
C GLY A 271 14.64 8.10 -9.18
N SER A 272 14.38 7.51 -8.01
CA SER A 272 15.29 7.55 -6.86
C SER A 272 16.31 6.41 -6.84
N MET A 273 16.00 5.28 -7.53
CA MET A 273 16.86 4.10 -7.59
C MET A 273 17.95 4.19 -8.66
N GLN A 274 17.83 5.13 -9.61
CA GLN A 274 18.73 5.29 -10.77
C GLN A 274 18.94 3.98 -11.57
N ALA A 275 17.99 3.06 -11.47
CA ALA A 275 18.04 1.76 -12.11
C ALA A 275 16.68 1.48 -12.76
N ASP A 276 16.72 1.13 -14.04
CA ASP A 276 15.53 0.68 -14.75
C ASP A 276 15.25 -0.77 -14.37
N TYR A 277 14.07 -1.00 -13.78
CA TYR A 277 13.62 -2.34 -13.45
C TYR A 277 12.77 -2.90 -14.60
N PHE A 278 13.20 -4.04 -15.13
CA PHE A 278 12.41 -4.85 -16.04
C PHE A 278 12.35 -6.28 -15.51
N PRO A 279 11.15 -6.88 -15.39
CA PRO A 279 11.02 -8.19 -14.77
C PRO A 279 11.78 -9.26 -15.54
N SER A 280 12.52 -10.10 -14.82
CA SER A 280 13.22 -11.24 -15.43
C SER A 280 12.23 -12.33 -15.89
N VAL A 281 12.67 -13.18 -16.82
CA VAL A 281 11.88 -14.36 -17.26
C VAL A 281 11.49 -15.25 -16.07
N LEU A 282 12.35 -15.32 -15.05
CA LEU A 282 12.09 -16.10 -13.85
C LEU A 282 10.96 -15.50 -13.00
N GLU A 283 10.89 -14.18 -12.87
CA GLU A 283 9.79 -13.50 -12.16
C GLU A 283 8.44 -13.77 -12.83
N PHE A 284 8.40 -13.76 -14.16
CA PHE A 284 7.21 -14.16 -14.92
C PHE A 284 6.88 -15.64 -14.70
N ALA A 285 7.87 -16.52 -14.71
CA ALA A 285 7.68 -17.95 -14.50
C ALA A 285 7.15 -18.27 -13.09
N VAL A 286 7.70 -17.64 -12.05
CA VAL A 286 7.25 -17.78 -10.66
C VAL A 286 5.81 -17.27 -10.51
N THR A 287 5.50 -16.10 -11.08
CA THR A 287 4.14 -15.55 -11.07
C THR A 287 3.14 -16.50 -11.76
N ALA A 288 3.49 -17.01 -12.94
CA ALA A 288 2.65 -17.97 -13.67
C ALA A 288 2.47 -19.27 -12.88
N MET A 289 3.54 -19.78 -12.25
CA MET A 289 3.49 -20.97 -11.40
C MET A 289 2.53 -20.77 -10.23
N LEU A 290 2.60 -19.64 -9.51
CA LEU A 290 1.72 -19.35 -8.37
C LEU A 290 0.26 -19.27 -8.80
N ILE A 291 -0.04 -18.65 -9.95
CA ILE A 291 -1.40 -18.58 -10.50
C ILE A 291 -1.92 -19.99 -10.83
N VAL A 292 -1.13 -20.82 -11.52
CA VAL A 292 -1.51 -22.19 -11.87
C VAL A 292 -1.72 -23.04 -10.61
N LEU A 293 -0.83 -22.93 -9.63
CA LEU A 293 -0.96 -23.61 -8.34
C LEU A 293 -2.25 -23.20 -7.63
N GLY A 294 -2.61 -21.92 -7.68
CA GLY A 294 -3.87 -21.41 -7.15
C GLY A 294 -5.10 -22.02 -7.80
N PHE A 295 -5.14 -22.10 -9.14
CA PHE A 295 -6.24 -22.75 -9.86
C PHE A 295 -6.34 -24.24 -9.53
N ILE A 296 -5.21 -24.94 -9.44
CA ILE A 296 -5.18 -26.36 -9.06
C ILE A 296 -5.70 -26.53 -7.63
N ALA A 297 -5.20 -25.75 -6.67
CA ALA A 297 -5.61 -25.81 -5.27
C ALA A 297 -7.10 -25.50 -5.10
N PHE A 298 -7.60 -24.46 -5.79
CA PHE A 298 -9.01 -24.11 -5.78
C PHE A 298 -9.88 -25.21 -6.38
N THR A 299 -9.49 -25.79 -7.52
CA THR A 299 -10.22 -26.89 -8.16
C THR A 299 -10.26 -28.13 -7.28
N LEU A 300 -9.13 -28.48 -6.66
CA LEU A 300 -9.07 -29.58 -5.70
C LEU A 300 -9.99 -29.30 -4.51
N ALA A 301 -9.93 -28.10 -3.93
CA ALA A 301 -10.78 -27.70 -2.81
C ALA A 301 -12.27 -27.78 -3.17
N VAL A 302 -12.70 -27.32 -4.34
CA VAL A 302 -14.10 -27.42 -4.80
C VAL A 302 -14.55 -28.87 -5.02
N LYS A 303 -13.67 -29.72 -5.58
CA LYS A 303 -13.99 -31.14 -5.82
C LYS A 303 -14.14 -31.94 -4.53
N HIS A 304 -13.41 -31.52 -3.51
CA HIS A 304 -13.21 -32.31 -2.31
C HIS A 304 -13.96 -31.75 -1.10
N LEU A 305 -14.12 -30.44 -0.97
CA LEU A 305 -14.80 -29.79 0.15
C LEU A 305 -16.22 -29.36 -0.24
N ASN A 306 -17.12 -29.29 0.74
CA ASN A 306 -18.47 -28.75 0.56
C ASN A 306 -18.45 -27.21 0.53
N VAL A 307 -17.83 -26.65 -0.53
CA VAL A 307 -17.68 -25.20 -0.73
C VAL A 307 -19.03 -24.54 -1.01
N PHE A 308 -19.95 -25.25 -1.64
CA PHE A 308 -21.26 -24.72 -2.02
C PHE A 308 -22.39 -25.45 -1.28
N PRO A 309 -23.42 -24.73 -0.79
CA PRO A 309 -24.50 -25.32 0.01
C PRO A 309 -25.39 -26.31 -0.75
N GLU A 310 -25.91 -27.32 -0.04
CA GLU A 310 -26.68 -28.46 -0.56
C GLU A 310 -28.00 -28.11 -1.26
N LYS A 311 -28.59 -26.93 -1.03
CA LYS A 311 -29.81 -26.51 -1.73
C LYS A 311 -29.62 -26.33 -3.24
N GLU A 312 -28.38 -26.27 -3.73
CA GLU A 312 -28.08 -26.36 -5.17
C GLU A 312 -27.94 -27.82 -5.66
N LYS A 313 -27.69 -28.81 -4.80
CA LYS A 313 -27.57 -30.22 -5.21
C LYS A 313 -28.92 -30.87 -5.53
N GLU A 314 -30.02 -30.39 -4.94
CA GLU A 314 -31.38 -30.91 -5.17
C GLU A 314 -32.01 -30.46 -6.50
N ALA A 315 -31.46 -29.44 -7.16
CA ALA A 315 -31.83 -29.06 -8.52
C ALA A 315 -31.22 -30.02 -9.56
N GLY A 316 -31.56 -31.32 -9.45
CA GLY A 316 -31.29 -32.41 -10.38
C GLY A 316 -30.17 -32.18 -11.40
N TYR A 317 -28.92 -32.38 -10.98
CA TYR A 317 -27.80 -32.40 -11.90
C TYR A 317 -27.51 -33.83 -12.39
N PRO A 318 -27.29 -34.05 -13.69
CA PRO A 318 -26.65 -35.26 -14.16
C PRO A 318 -25.28 -35.39 -13.51
N SER A 319 -24.92 -36.62 -13.13
CA SER A 319 -23.58 -36.98 -12.68
C SER A 319 -22.52 -36.42 -13.63
N ILE A 320 -21.37 -36.05 -13.07
CA ILE A 320 -20.17 -35.65 -13.83
C ILE A 320 -19.89 -36.74 -14.87
N SER A 321 -20.28 -36.50 -16.12
CA SER A 321 -19.90 -37.34 -17.25
C SER A 321 -18.45 -37.00 -17.61
N PRO A 322 -17.52 -37.96 -17.58
CA PRO A 322 -16.13 -37.75 -17.97
C PRO A 322 -16.03 -37.77 -19.51
N ALA A 323 -16.62 -36.79 -20.20
CA ALA A 323 -16.35 -36.45 -21.59
C ALA A 323 -17.34 -35.36 -22.05
N ALA A 324 -17.07 -34.11 -21.72
CA ALA A 324 -17.45 -33.02 -22.60
C ALA A 324 -16.14 -32.55 -23.23
N GLU A 325 -15.96 -32.83 -24.53
CA GLU A 325 -14.83 -32.31 -25.29
C GLU A 325 -14.72 -30.81 -25.04
N PRO A 326 -13.54 -30.30 -24.60
CA PRO A 326 -13.37 -28.88 -24.42
C PRO A 326 -13.39 -28.27 -25.82
N ASN A 327 -14.47 -27.57 -26.16
CA ASN A 327 -14.48 -26.73 -27.35
C ASN A 327 -13.54 -25.53 -27.07
N ARG A 328 -12.24 -25.76 -27.29
CA ARG A 328 -11.09 -25.01 -26.76
C ARG A 328 -10.97 -23.56 -27.24
N LEU A 329 -11.88 -23.06 -28.07
CA LEU A 329 -11.81 -21.70 -28.63
C LEU A 329 -12.99 -20.79 -28.30
N ALA A 330 -14.15 -21.32 -27.86
CA ALA A 330 -15.34 -20.50 -27.60
C ALA A 330 -15.34 -19.86 -26.20
N ILE A 331 -14.34 -20.15 -25.37
CA ILE A 331 -14.28 -19.78 -23.95
C ILE A 331 -13.81 -18.32 -23.73
N TYR A 332 -13.30 -17.63 -24.76
CA TYR A 332 -12.64 -16.32 -24.60
C TYR A 332 -13.33 -15.10 -25.24
N ALA A 333 -14.51 -15.24 -25.84
CA ALA A 333 -15.03 -14.21 -26.73
C ALA A 333 -16.47 -13.78 -26.44
N SER A 334 -16.74 -13.20 -25.27
CA SER A 334 -17.74 -12.11 -25.29
C SER A 334 -17.07 -10.91 -25.96
N ARG A 335 -17.78 -10.16 -26.82
CA ARG A 335 -17.20 -8.97 -27.49
C ARG A 335 -16.60 -7.99 -26.47
N GLY A 336 -17.14 -7.94 -25.25
CA GLY A 336 -16.60 -7.17 -24.14
C GLY A 336 -15.30 -7.73 -23.56
N SER A 337 -15.18 -9.05 -23.38
CA SER A 337 -13.96 -9.68 -22.84
C SER A 337 -12.78 -9.57 -23.79
N LEU A 338 -13.02 -9.67 -25.10
CA LEU A 338 -12.01 -9.41 -26.13
C LEU A 338 -11.62 -7.94 -26.20
N ALA A 339 -12.57 -7.01 -26.02
CA ALA A 339 -12.29 -5.58 -25.98
C ALA A 339 -11.46 -5.20 -24.74
N VAL A 340 -11.77 -5.75 -23.57
CA VAL A 340 -10.97 -5.54 -22.36
C VAL A 340 -9.60 -6.19 -22.49
N LEU A 341 -9.51 -7.43 -22.98
CA LEU A 341 -8.21 -8.07 -23.24
C LEU A 341 -7.38 -7.28 -24.26
N ALA A 342 -7.99 -6.73 -25.30
CA ALA A 342 -7.32 -5.86 -26.26
C ALA A 342 -6.86 -4.54 -25.62
N VAL A 343 -7.68 -3.90 -24.77
CA VAL A 343 -7.28 -2.71 -24.01
C VAL A 343 -6.16 -3.03 -23.02
N VAL A 344 -6.17 -4.20 -22.39
CA VAL A 344 -5.13 -4.67 -21.47
C VAL A 344 -3.83 -5.01 -22.18
N LEU A 345 -3.90 -5.68 -23.34
CA LEU A 345 -2.73 -5.94 -24.18
C LEU A 345 -2.21 -4.66 -24.82
N PHE A 346 -3.07 -3.69 -25.11
CA PHE A 346 -2.70 -2.37 -25.61
C PHE A 346 -2.04 -1.52 -24.53
N ILE A 347 -2.60 -1.47 -23.32
CA ILE A 347 -2.00 -0.78 -22.17
C ILE A 347 -0.72 -1.50 -21.75
N GLY A 348 -0.72 -2.82 -21.64
CA GLY A 348 0.47 -3.63 -21.35
C GLY A 348 1.55 -3.46 -22.42
N GLY A 349 1.17 -3.42 -23.70
CA GLY A 349 2.07 -3.10 -24.81
C GLY A 349 2.61 -1.67 -24.75
N LEU A 350 1.77 -0.69 -24.41
CA LEU A 350 2.19 0.71 -24.21
C LEU A 350 3.11 0.86 -23.00
N THR A 351 2.85 0.19 -21.88
CA THR A 351 3.76 0.17 -20.74
C THR A 351 5.09 -0.49 -21.07
N LEU A 352 5.10 -1.49 -21.96
CA LEU A 352 6.33 -2.13 -22.46
C LEU A 352 7.08 -1.25 -23.47
N GLU A 353 6.38 -0.42 -24.26
CA GLU A 353 7.02 0.56 -25.15
C GLU A 353 7.55 1.79 -24.41
N PHE A 354 6.81 2.31 -23.42
CA PHE A 354 7.26 3.41 -22.56
C PHE A 354 8.29 2.97 -21.50
N GLY A 355 8.34 1.68 -21.17
CA GLY A 355 9.38 1.06 -20.34
C GLY A 355 10.64 0.65 -21.12
N ARG A 356 10.69 0.87 -22.45
CA ARG A 356 11.99 0.82 -23.14
C ARG A 356 12.86 1.94 -22.59
N PRO A 357 14.13 1.67 -22.25
CA PRO A 357 15.04 2.68 -21.74
C PRO A 357 15.23 3.75 -22.82
N THR A 358 14.42 4.80 -22.80
CA THR A 358 14.81 6.06 -23.42
C THR A 358 15.97 6.55 -22.60
N ALA A 359 17.12 6.75 -23.25
CA ALA A 359 18.26 7.47 -22.72
C ALA A 359 17.84 8.93 -22.40
N SER A 360 16.99 9.09 -21.39
CA SER A 360 16.78 10.34 -20.71
C SER A 360 18.11 10.64 -20.05
N ARG A 361 18.72 11.77 -20.39
CA ARG A 361 19.83 12.32 -19.63
C ARG A 361 19.33 12.48 -18.20
N ALA A 362 19.66 11.51 -17.35
CA ALA A 362 19.59 11.69 -15.93
C ALA A 362 20.44 12.93 -15.63
N GLU A 363 19.80 14.01 -15.19
CA GLU A 363 20.53 14.92 -14.32
C GLU A 363 21.06 14.04 -13.18
N PRO A 364 22.37 14.11 -12.89
CA PRO A 364 22.92 13.32 -11.80
C PRO A 364 22.20 13.78 -10.53
N VAL A 365 21.31 12.94 -10.02
CA VAL A 365 20.88 13.06 -8.61
C VAL A 365 22.19 12.97 -7.82
N PRO A 366 22.48 13.93 -6.93
CA PRO A 366 23.61 13.79 -6.03
C PRO A 366 23.51 12.41 -5.41
N GLN A 367 24.57 11.62 -5.53
CA GLN A 367 24.67 10.36 -4.81
C GLN A 367 24.22 10.65 -3.37
N SER A 368 23.33 9.83 -2.81
CA SER A 368 23.09 9.88 -1.36
C SER A 368 24.49 9.87 -0.75
N PRO A 369 24.88 10.92 0.01
CA PRO A 369 26.22 10.96 0.57
C PRO A 369 26.43 9.66 1.34
N ALA A 370 27.67 9.17 1.33
CA ALA A 370 28.06 8.07 2.19
C ALA A 370 27.51 8.33 3.61
N PRO A 371 27.24 7.29 4.43
CA PRO A 371 26.87 7.50 5.82
C PRO A 371 27.85 8.51 6.42
N LEU A 372 27.33 9.67 6.84
CA LEU A 372 28.17 10.79 7.28
C LEU A 372 29.12 10.26 8.34
N ASP A 373 30.41 10.27 8.03
CA ASP A 373 31.42 10.10 9.06
C ASP A 373 31.48 11.44 9.77
N TYR A 374 30.79 11.56 10.91
CA TYR A 374 30.68 12.82 11.65
C TYR A 374 32.04 13.43 11.99
N ALA A 375 33.11 12.62 12.03
CA ALA A 375 34.48 13.08 12.27
C ALA A 375 35.15 13.70 11.04
N THR A 376 34.73 13.39 9.81
CA THR A 376 35.38 13.87 8.56
C THR A 376 34.47 14.68 7.64
N ASP A 377 33.15 14.50 7.71
CA ASP A 377 32.17 15.14 6.82
C ASP A 377 31.38 16.29 7.46
N LEU A 378 31.48 16.49 8.79
CA LEU A 378 30.82 17.60 9.47
C LEU A 378 31.53 18.92 9.16
N ARG A 379 31.01 19.65 8.16
CA ARG A 379 31.40 21.04 7.93
C ARG A 379 30.51 21.95 8.77
N LEU A 380 31.08 22.47 9.85
CA LEU A 380 30.42 23.51 10.63
C LEU A 380 30.25 24.78 9.78
N PRO A 381 29.17 25.56 9.98
CA PRO A 381 29.00 26.83 9.29
C PRO A 381 30.12 27.81 9.65
N ASP A 382 30.43 28.71 8.71
CA ASP A 382 31.35 29.81 8.95
C ASP A 382 30.93 30.64 10.18
N ASP A 383 31.93 31.27 10.81
CA ASP A 383 31.73 32.11 11.97
C ASP A 383 30.71 33.23 11.68
N LEU A 384 29.78 33.41 12.61
CA LEU A 384 28.74 34.43 12.51
C LEU A 384 29.23 35.70 13.18
N VAL A 385 29.43 36.74 12.37
CA VAL A 385 29.80 38.08 12.85
C VAL A 385 28.54 38.88 13.16
N PHE A 386 28.38 39.27 14.42
CA PHE A 386 27.35 40.18 14.87
C PHE A 386 27.89 41.61 14.84
N PRO A 387 27.24 42.52 14.09
CA PRO A 387 27.68 43.91 14.01
C PRO A 387 27.52 44.60 15.37
N PRO A 388 28.40 45.57 15.69
CA PRO A 388 28.38 46.26 16.96
C PRO A 388 27.13 47.14 17.06
N SER A 389 26.56 47.22 18.26
CA SER A 389 25.59 48.27 18.62
C SER A 389 26.30 49.53 19.13
N ASP A 390 25.57 50.64 19.26
CA ASP A 390 26.12 51.94 19.67
C ASP A 390 26.89 51.88 21.02
N ASP A 391 26.49 50.96 21.91
CA ASP A 391 27.11 50.75 23.23
C ASP A 391 28.10 49.58 23.28
N SER A 392 28.46 48.98 22.13
CA SER A 392 29.29 47.77 22.09
C SER A 392 30.79 48.09 21.90
N PRO A 393 31.70 47.44 22.66
CA PRO A 393 33.15 47.59 22.50
C PRO A 393 33.71 47.21 21.12
N GLY A 394 33.01 46.38 20.35
CA GLY A 394 33.45 45.88 19.06
C GLY A 394 32.48 44.88 18.45
N GLU A 395 32.85 44.24 17.34
CA GLU A 395 32.05 43.14 16.77
C GLU A 395 32.13 41.91 17.68
N VAL A 396 31.13 41.02 17.61
CA VAL A 396 31.14 39.72 18.31
C VAL A 396 31.13 38.61 17.27
N ILE A 397 32.05 37.66 17.41
CA ILE A 397 32.16 36.52 16.50
C ILE A 397 31.68 35.26 17.22
N PHE A 398 30.64 34.63 16.69
CA PHE A 398 30.19 33.32 17.15
C PHE A 398 30.77 32.23 16.25
N SER A 399 31.64 31.39 16.82
CA SER A 399 32.20 30.24 16.13
C SER A 399 31.51 28.93 16.56
N HIS A 400 31.12 28.11 15.61
CA HIS A 400 30.55 26.79 15.90
C HIS A 400 31.60 25.82 16.46
N ASP A 401 32.87 26.02 16.11
CA ASP A 401 33.99 25.15 16.50
C ASP A 401 34.20 25.11 18.02
N ILE A 402 33.88 26.20 18.72
CA ILE A 402 34.02 26.30 20.18
C ILE A 402 32.72 25.98 20.93
N HIS A 403 31.58 25.94 20.23
CA HIS A 403 30.26 25.76 20.85
C HIS A 403 29.62 24.40 20.59
N VAL A 404 30.13 23.61 19.64
CA VAL A 404 29.61 22.27 19.30
C VAL A 404 30.61 21.20 19.74
N GLU A 405 30.17 20.28 20.60
CA GLU A 405 30.91 19.04 20.86
C GLU A 405 30.83 18.16 19.62
N THR A 406 31.95 17.89 18.95
CA THR A 406 31.96 17.28 17.60
C THR A 406 31.83 15.74 17.58
N ASP A 407 31.74 15.07 18.74
CA ASP A 407 31.66 13.60 18.81
C ASP A 407 30.79 13.09 19.99
N PRO A 408 29.48 12.85 19.80
CA PRO A 408 28.68 13.14 18.61
C PRO A 408 28.15 14.59 18.57
N PRO A 409 28.04 15.22 17.38
CA PRO A 409 27.51 16.58 17.25
C PRO A 409 26.06 16.69 17.71
N ASN A 410 25.81 17.56 18.69
CA ASN A 410 24.46 17.82 19.20
C ASN A 410 23.94 19.21 18.81
N CYS A 411 23.45 19.33 17.58
CA CYS A 411 22.89 20.56 17.04
C CYS A 411 21.53 20.95 17.66
N THR A 412 20.86 20.02 18.36
CA THR A 412 19.49 20.23 18.85
C THR A 412 19.42 21.13 20.09
N VAL A 413 20.51 21.22 20.86
CA VAL A 413 20.62 22.09 22.04
C VAL A 413 20.34 23.55 21.65
N CYS A 414 20.87 23.98 20.50
CA CYS A 414 20.73 25.35 20.02
C CYS A 414 19.57 25.52 19.04
N HIS A 415 19.39 24.58 18.11
CA HIS A 415 18.51 24.78 16.95
C HIS A 415 17.07 24.25 17.12
N ALA A 416 16.75 23.59 18.23
CA ALA A 416 15.37 23.15 18.48
C ALA A 416 14.42 24.31 18.79
N SER A 417 14.91 25.38 19.44
CA SER A 417 14.09 26.52 19.85
C SER A 417 14.79 27.88 19.83
N THR A 418 16.04 27.94 20.30
CA THR A 418 16.75 29.21 20.55
C THR A 418 17.22 29.85 19.24
N PHE A 419 17.74 29.03 18.32
CA PHE A 419 18.24 29.45 17.01
C PHE A 419 17.71 28.54 15.90
N PRO A 420 16.41 28.52 15.55
CA PRO A 420 15.86 27.56 14.59
C PRO A 420 16.50 27.68 13.19
N LEU A 421 16.93 26.55 12.62
CA LEU A 421 17.58 26.47 11.30
C LEU A 421 16.64 26.74 10.13
N LEU A 422 15.37 26.33 10.25
CA LEU A 422 14.36 26.55 9.23
C LEU A 422 13.71 27.92 9.46
N ARG A 423 14.01 28.88 8.57
CA ARG A 423 13.39 30.21 8.59
C ARG A 423 11.87 30.10 8.48
N SER A 424 11.15 30.52 9.52
CA SER A 424 9.83 31.12 9.28
C SER A 424 10.05 32.52 8.74
N THR A 425 9.32 32.91 7.69
CA THR A 425 9.36 34.26 7.13
C THR A 425 9.02 35.28 8.23
N GLY A 426 10.01 36.01 8.74
CA GLY A 426 9.79 37.14 9.66
C GLY A 426 10.71 37.25 10.89
N THR A 427 11.63 36.32 11.16
CA THR A 427 12.55 36.46 12.30
C THR A 427 13.55 37.61 12.09
N PRO A 428 13.58 38.64 12.97
CA PRO A 428 14.52 39.75 12.85
C PRO A 428 15.97 39.27 12.93
N ARG A 429 16.88 39.91 12.20
CA ARG A 429 18.33 39.75 12.45
C ARG A 429 18.60 40.16 13.89
N ILE A 430 19.29 39.30 14.64
CA ILE A 430 19.80 39.60 15.98
C ILE A 430 20.66 40.87 15.86
N ARG A 431 20.31 41.91 16.62
CA ARG A 431 21.11 43.13 16.77
C ARG A 431 21.88 43.07 18.08
N GLY A 432 22.97 43.85 18.19
CA GLY A 432 23.84 43.88 19.37
C GLY A 432 23.07 44.03 20.70
N GLU A 433 22.05 44.88 20.73
CA GLU A 433 21.16 45.10 21.90
C GLU A 433 20.46 43.84 22.44
N GLN A 434 20.33 42.80 21.61
CA GLN A 434 19.62 41.56 21.92
C GLN A 434 20.56 40.40 22.24
N LEU A 435 21.88 40.64 22.31
CA LEU A 435 22.86 39.60 22.65
C LEU A 435 22.78 39.21 24.14
N HIS A 436 22.43 40.16 25.02
CA HIS A 436 22.28 39.93 26.47
C HIS A 436 20.90 39.33 26.84
N ASP A 437 20.06 39.02 25.86
CA ASP A 437 18.73 38.46 26.08
C ASP A 437 18.84 37.04 26.68
N PRO A 438 18.19 36.75 27.83
CA PRO A 438 18.12 35.40 28.41
C PRO A 438 17.50 34.36 27.47
N ALA A 439 16.79 34.78 26.42
CA ALA A 439 16.26 33.90 25.38
C ALA A 439 17.26 33.59 24.25
N ARG A 440 18.51 34.09 24.34
CA ARG A 440 19.56 33.95 23.31
C ARG A 440 20.91 33.58 23.95
N CYS A 441 21.97 34.36 23.72
CA CYS A 441 23.30 34.04 24.28
C CYS A 441 23.27 34.02 25.82
N GLY A 442 22.43 34.86 26.43
CA GLY A 442 22.23 34.89 27.89
C GLY A 442 21.60 33.62 28.46
N SER A 443 21.04 32.71 27.65
CA SER A 443 20.54 31.43 28.17
C SER A 443 21.66 30.47 28.58
N CYS A 444 22.86 30.68 28.04
CA CYS A 444 24.03 29.83 28.29
C CYS A 444 25.15 30.59 28.99
N HIS A 445 25.23 31.92 28.81
CA HIS A 445 26.21 32.80 29.45
C HIS A 445 25.63 33.54 30.66
N ASP A 446 25.01 32.77 31.55
CA ASP A 446 24.36 33.23 32.79
C ASP A 446 25.27 33.22 34.02
N GLY A 447 26.54 32.79 33.86
CA GLY A 447 27.50 32.63 34.96
C GLY A 447 27.48 31.24 35.61
N GLU A 448 26.51 30.38 35.31
CA GLU A 448 26.42 29.00 35.80
C GLU A 448 26.78 27.98 34.71
N GLY A 449 26.29 28.18 33.48
CA GLY A 449 26.56 27.32 32.32
C GLY A 449 27.87 27.68 31.59
N ALA A 450 28.15 28.97 31.45
CA ALA A 450 29.37 29.55 30.90
C ALA A 450 29.66 30.89 31.59
N PHE A 451 30.70 31.61 31.16
CA PHE A 451 31.03 32.92 31.72
C PHE A 451 29.88 33.93 31.52
N SER A 452 29.76 34.86 32.47
CA SER A 452 28.69 35.88 32.53
C SER A 452 28.87 36.97 31.45
N LEU A 453 27.80 37.30 30.73
CA LEU A 453 27.79 38.43 29.78
C LEU A 453 27.87 39.81 30.46
N GLU A 454 27.66 39.90 31.77
CA GLU A 454 27.70 41.17 32.51
C GLU A 454 29.12 41.52 32.99
N ASP A 455 29.97 40.52 33.17
CA ASP A 455 31.26 40.68 33.86
C ASP A 455 32.49 40.46 32.97
N ASP A 456 32.37 39.69 31.88
CA ASP A 456 33.49 39.32 31.01
C ASP A 456 33.20 39.58 29.52
N CYS A 457 33.42 40.81 29.09
CA CYS A 457 33.22 41.24 27.70
C CYS A 457 34.36 40.81 26.75
N GLU A 458 35.58 40.60 27.28
CA GLU A 458 36.77 40.32 26.46
C GLU A 458 36.67 38.94 25.79
N SER A 459 36.03 37.97 26.45
CA SER A 459 35.82 36.63 25.93
C SER A 459 34.89 36.57 24.70
N CYS A 460 34.06 37.58 24.47
CA CYS A 460 33.19 37.68 23.28
C CYS A 460 33.72 38.63 22.20
N HIS A 461 34.52 39.62 22.59
CA HIS A 461 35.11 40.63 21.71
C HIS A 461 36.58 40.30 21.38
N VAL A 462 36.77 39.20 20.66
CA VAL A 462 38.09 38.78 20.19
C VAL A 462 38.49 39.64 18.98
N GLU A 463 39.60 40.39 19.08
CA GLU A 463 40.17 41.21 17.98
C GLU A 463 40.67 40.38 16.79
#